data_AF-A0A8T5R7W7-F1
#
_entry.id   AF-A0A8T5R7W7-F1
#
_cell.length_a   1.000
_cell.length_b   1.000
_cell.length_c   1.000
_cell.angle_alpha   90.00
_cell.angle_beta   90.00
_cell.angle_gamma   90.00
#
_symmetry.space_group_name_H-M   'P 1'
#
loop_
_entity.id
_entity.type
_entity.pdbx_description
1 polymer ?
#
loop_
_entity_poly.entity_id
_entity_poly.type
_entity_poly.pdbx_seq_one_letter_code
_entity_poly.pdbx_strand_id
1 'polypeptide(L)' 'MESKFNICPRCKGARIIDMGDTIDCPDCRLEFEKADIKTLESAQILAVSEKLDFIRSIKNNKNKT' A
#
# COMPACT_ATOMS: atom_id res chain seq x y z
N MET A 1 -8.75 -20.50 1.98
CA MET A 1 -9.18 -19.13 1.63
C MET A 1 -8.19 -18.64 0.58
N GLU A 2 -8.59 -18.60 -0.69
CA GLU A 2 -7.67 -18.29 -1.79
C GLU A 2 -7.23 -16.82 -1.69
N SER A 3 -5.93 -16.60 -1.48
CA SER A 3 -5.32 -15.27 -1.45
C SER A 3 -5.45 -14.62 -2.83
N LYS A 4 -6.47 -13.78 -3.04
CA LYS A 4 -6.71 -13.03 -4.29
C LYS A 4 -5.68 -11.92 -4.59
N PHE A 5 -4.54 -11.90 -3.93
CA PHE A 5 -3.56 -10.81 -3.98
C PHE A 5 -2.29 -11.23 -4.70
N ASN A 6 -2.44 -11.64 -5.96
CA ASN A 6 -1.33 -12.21 -6.72
C ASN A 6 -0.56 -11.16 -7.53
N ILE A 7 -0.96 -9.89 -7.48
CA ILE A 7 -0.42 -8.85 -8.37
C ILE A 7 -0.16 -7.57 -7.57
N CYS A 8 1.03 -6.99 -7.75
CA CYS A 8 1.37 -5.70 -7.18
C CYS A 8 0.45 -4.60 -7.76
N PRO A 9 -0.21 -3.78 -6.94
CA PRO A 9 -1.04 -2.69 -7.44
C PRO A 9 -0.23 -1.67 -8.26
N ARG A 10 1.07 -1.51 -7.96
CA ARG A 10 1.96 -0.52 -8.57
C ARG A 10 2.63 -1.01 -9.86
N CYS A 11 3.45 -2.07 -9.80
CA CYS A 11 4.20 -2.55 -10.98
C CYS A 11 3.49 -3.65 -11.76
N LYS A 12 2.33 -4.14 -11.29
CA LYS A 12 1.62 -5.31 -11.84
C LYS A 12 2.45 -6.61 -11.85
N GLY A 13 3.55 -6.65 -11.11
CA GLY A 13 4.35 -7.85 -10.93
C GLY A 13 3.61 -8.92 -10.15
N ALA A 14 3.80 -10.19 -10.54
CA ALA A 14 3.17 -11.34 -9.88
C ALA A 14 3.91 -11.81 -8.62
N ARG A 15 5.11 -11.27 -8.38
CA ARG A 15 5.92 -11.60 -7.20
C ARG A 15 5.42 -10.77 -6.03
N ILE A 16 4.71 -11.43 -5.13
CA ILE A 16 4.13 -10.83 -3.93
C ILE A 16 4.39 -11.75 -2.74
N ILE A 17 4.76 -11.16 -1.61
CA ILE A 17 4.97 -11.84 -0.34
C ILE A 17 3.79 -11.48 0.57
N ASP A 18 3.09 -12.50 1.06
CA ASP A 18 1.99 -12.34 2.00
C ASP A 18 2.54 -12.12 3.41
N MET A 19 2.24 -10.97 4.02
CA MET A 19 2.71 -10.58 5.35
C MET A 19 1.57 -10.54 6.39
N GLY A 20 0.47 -11.27 6.14
CA GLY A 20 -0.71 -11.27 7.01
C GLY A 20 -1.76 -10.24 6.58
N ASP A 21 -1.68 -9.01 7.07
CA ASP A 21 -2.62 -7.93 6.71
C ASP A 21 -2.16 -7.10 5.51
N THR A 22 -0.86 -7.13 5.23
CA THR A 22 -0.21 -6.45 4.12
C THR A 22 0.32 -7.44 3.09
N ILE A 23 0.64 -6.91 1.92
CA ILE A 23 1.48 -7.58 0.95
C ILE A 23 2.75 -6.78 0.72
N ASP A 24 3.88 -7.47 0.59
CA ASP A 24 5.14 -6.88 0.17
C ASP A 24 5.42 -7.22 -1.30
N CYS A 25 5.80 -6.22 -2.08
CA CYS A 25 6.28 -6.41 -3.45
C CYS A 25 7.80 -6.23 -3.48
N PRO A 26 8.60 -7.30 -3.67
CA PRO A 26 10.06 -7.23 -3.69
C PRO A 26 10.62 -6.43 -4.87
N ASP A 27 9.88 -6.35 -5.98
CA ASP A 27 10.29 -5.56 -7.16
C ASP A 27 10.15 -4.06 -6.91
N CYS A 28 9.04 -3.64 -6.30
CA CYS A 28 8.84 -2.24 -5.91
C CYS A 28 9.55 -1.88 -4.60
N ARG A 29 9.84 -2.88 -3.76
CA ARG A 29 10.17 -2.72 -2.33
C ARG A 29 9.13 -1.85 -1.60
N LEU A 30 7.86 -2.09 -1.92
CA LEU A 30 6.72 -1.38 -1.35
C LEU A 30 5.76 -2.37 -0.69
N GLU A 31 5.23 -1.94 0.44
CA GLU A 31 4.20 -2.65 1.19
C GLU A 31 2.82 -2.00 0.97
N PHE A 32 1.79 -2.83 0.81
CA PHE A 32 0.42 -2.38 0.57
C PHE A 32 -0.57 -3.11 1.48
N GLU A 33 -1.59 -2.41 1.96
CA GLU A 33 -2.65 -3.04 2.77
C GLU A 33 -3.59 -3.87 1.88
N LYS A 34 -3.86 -5.11 2.29
CA LYS A 34 -4.81 -5.99 1.59
C LYS A 34 -6.23 -5.44 1.58
N ALA A 35 -6.58 -4.67 2.61
CA ALA A 35 -7.86 -3.98 2.67
C ALA A 35 -7.99 -2.97 1.52
N ASP A 36 -6.98 -2.13 1.32
CA ASP A 36 -6.95 -1.12 0.25
C ASP A 36 -7.00 -1.77 -1.14
N ILE A 37 -6.31 -2.90 -1.33
CA ILE A 37 -6.35 -3.64 -2.61
C ILE A 37 -7.72 -4.24 -2.91
N LYS A 38 -8.50 -4.60 -1.88
CA LYS A 38 -9.86 -5.13 -2.04
C LYS A 38 -10.89 -4.06 -2.37
N THR A 39 -10.67 -2.83 -1.94
CA THR A 39 -11.70 -1.78 -1.91
C THR A 39 -11.43 -0.62 -2.86
N LEU A 40 -10.19 -0.42 -3.28
CA LEU A 40 -9.77 0.73 -4.08
C LEU A 40 -9.28 0.33 -5.47
N GLU A 41 -9.37 1.28 -6.40
CA GLU A 41 -8.72 1.13 -7.69
C GLU A 41 -7.20 1.27 -7.55
N SER A 42 -6.43 0.61 -8.42
CA SER A 42 -4.96 0.61 -8.32
C SER A 42 -4.33 2.01 -8.30
N ALA A 43 -4.97 2.99 -8.92
CA ALA A 43 -4.49 4.38 -8.94
C ALA A 43 -4.66 5.10 -7.58
N GLN A 44 -5.54 4.60 -6.71
CA GLN A 44 -5.83 5.16 -5.39
C GLN A 44 -5.03 4.48 -4.27
N ILE A 45 -4.47 3.30 -4.55
CA ILE A 45 -3.71 2.53 -3.57
C ILE A 45 -2.34 3.18 -3.36
N LEU A 46 -2.09 3.58 -2.12
CA LEU A 46 -0.80 4.08 -1.66
C LEU A 46 -0.03 2.96 -0.96
N ALA A 47 1.30 2.98 -1.06
CA ALA A 47 2.12 2.17 -0.18
C ALA A 47 1.98 2.66 1.26
N VAL A 48 2.17 1.75 2.23
CA VAL A 48 2.10 2.06 3.66
C VAL A 48 3.02 3.23 4.01
N SER A 49 4.23 3.28 3.44
CA SER A 49 5.18 4.38 3.62
C SER A 49 4.63 5.72 3.13
N GLU A 50 4.04 5.77 1.93
CA GLU A 50 3.43 6.97 1.35
C GLU A 50 2.25 7.46 2.19
N LYS A 51 1.42 6.54 2.69
CA LYS A 51 0.28 6.84 3.57
C LYS A 51 0.74 7.46 4.89
N LEU A 52 1.79 6.91 5.50
CA LEU A 52 2.39 7.46 6.72
C LEU A 52 3.00 8.83 6.51
N ASP A 53 3.69 9.04 5.38
CA ASP A 53 4.28 10.34 5.04
C ASP A 53 3.22 11.42 4.85
N PHE A 54 2.12 11.09 4.15
CA PHE A 54 0.98 11.97 3.97
C PHE A 54 0.34 12.37 5.31
N ILE A 55 0.11 11.41 6.21
CA ILE A 55 -0.44 11.68 7.55
C ILE A 55 0.50 12.58 8.37
N ARG A 56 1.81 12.34 8.30
CA ARG A 56 2.81 13.19 8.97
C ARG A 56 2.78 14.61 8.42
N SER A 57 2.74 14.77 7.11
CA SER A 57 2.69 16.07 6.44
C SER A 57 1.43 16.87 6.80
N ILE A 58 0.27 16.21 6.93
CA ILE A 58 -0.97 16.87 7.40
C ILE A 58 -0.85 17.31 8.86
N LYS A 59 -0.35 16.43 9.73
CA LYS A 59 -0.17 16.76 11.15
C LYS A 59 0.76 17.95 11.34
N ASN A 60 1.84 18.04 10.56
CA ASN A 60 2.82 19.11 10.70
C ASN A 60 2.28 20.47 10.21
N ASN A 61 1.35 20.49 9.25
CA ASN A 61 0.68 21.71 8.81
C ASN A 61 -0.35 22.25 9.82
N LYS A 62 -0.91 21.40 10.69
CA LYS A 62 -1.82 21.86 11.76
C LYS A 62 -1.13 22.69 12.85
N ASN A 63 0.20 22.61 12.96
CA ASN A 63 0.99 23.38 13.93
C ASN A 63 1.54 24.71 13.37
N LYS A 64 1.15 25.11 12.15
CA LYS A 64 1.60 26.33 11.48
C LYS A 64 0.52 27.41 11.32
N THR A 65 -0.59 27.28 12.04
CA THR A 65 -1.66 28.29 12.09
C THR A 65 -1.83 28.76 13.53
#